data_AF-A0A2W6WEN3-F1
#
_entry.id   AF-A0A2W6WEN3-F1
#
_cell.length_a   1.000
_cell.length_b   1.000
_cell.length_c   1.000
_cell.angle_alpha   90.00
_cell.angle_beta   90.00
_cell.angle_gamma   90.00
#
_symmetry.space_group_name_H-M   'P 1'
#
loop_
_entity.id
_entity.type
_entity.pdbx_description
1 polymer ?
#
loop_
_entity_poly.entity_id
_entity_poly.type
_entity_poly.pdbx_seq_one_letter_code
_entity_poly.pdbx_strand_id
1 'polypeptide(L)'
;MTTPVLLALAALLCAALALPAAARAEDGYDLWLRYPRAQEARLSAIVAHATAIVAPGGGATIGAARDELVRGIGGMTGTVPATGGALRDGALWLATPASASGALPADLSRLGAEGYVIRYHPSRRPERSEAPRCPFAPLARYEPPPHSAV
;
A
#
# COMPACT_ATOMS: atom_id res chain seq x y z
N MET A 1 27.46 -12.34 55.04
CA MET A 1 27.08 -11.28 54.06
C MET A 1 26.86 -11.81 52.63
N THR A 2 27.15 -13.08 52.34
CA THR A 2 27.06 -13.68 50.99
C THR A 2 25.66 -14.22 50.64
N THR A 3 24.89 -14.65 51.65
CA THR A 3 23.53 -15.18 51.49
C THR A 3 22.50 -14.19 50.92
N PRO A 4 22.41 -12.91 51.34
CA PRO A 4 21.46 -11.97 50.72
C PRO A 4 21.81 -11.64 49.28
N VAL A 5 23.10 -11.65 48.92
CA VAL A 5 23.57 -11.42 47.56
C VAL A 5 23.20 -12.59 46.64
N LEU A 6 23.36 -13.83 47.13
CA LEU A 6 22.96 -15.02 46.40
C LEU A 6 21.44 -15.06 46.14
N LEU A 7 20.64 -14.70 47.15
CA LEU A 7 19.18 -14.66 47.04
C LEU A 7 18.71 -13.55 46.09
N ALA A 8 19.34 -12.37 46.14
CA ALA A 8 19.06 -11.29 45.21
C ALA A 8 19.41 -11.66 43.76
N LEU A 9 20.56 -12.32 43.55
CA LEU A 9 20.96 -12.82 42.23
C LEU A 9 20.02 -13.90 41.71
N ALA A 10 19.60 -14.84 42.57
CA ALA A 10 18.64 -15.87 42.20
C ALA A 10 17.26 -15.28 41.85
N ALA A 11 16.79 -14.30 42.62
CA ALA A 11 15.54 -13.60 42.34
C ALA A 11 15.61 -12.81 41.02
N LEU A 12 16.73 -12.13 40.75
CA LEU A 12 16.95 -11.40 39.50
C LEU A 12 16.99 -12.33 38.28
N LEU A 13 17.63 -13.50 38.42
CA LEU A 13 17.69 -14.51 37.37
C LEU A 13 16.31 -15.15 37.10
N CYS A 14 15.56 -15.49 38.16
CA CYS A 14 14.19 -15.97 38.03
C CYS A 14 13.28 -14.93 37.37
N ALA A 15 13.41 -13.65 37.72
CA ALA A 15 12.68 -12.57 37.08
C ALA A 15 13.04 -12.45 35.59
N ALA A 16 14.32 -12.50 35.24
CA ALA A 16 14.81 -12.45 33.86
C ALA A 16 14.31 -13.63 33.00
N LEU A 17 14.22 -14.83 33.58
CA LEU A 17 13.68 -16.04 32.91
C LEU A 17 12.16 -16.06 32.82
N ALA A 18 11.47 -15.32 33.70
CA ALA A 18 10.02 -15.20 33.72
C ALA A 18 9.49 -14.08 32.79
N LEU A 19 10.36 -13.24 32.23
CA LEU A 19 9.98 -12.38 31.10
C LEU A 19 9.70 -13.31 29.91
N PRO A 20 8.45 -13.42 29.42
CA PRO A 20 8.22 -14.13 28.18
C PRO A 20 9.09 -13.46 27.13
N ALA A 21 9.98 -14.22 26.51
CA ALA A 21 10.62 -13.81 25.29
C ALA A 21 9.49 -13.59 24.27
N ALA A 22 8.97 -12.36 24.20
CA ALA A 22 8.03 -11.95 23.17
C ALA A 22 8.70 -11.89 21.78
N ALA A 23 9.89 -12.48 21.65
CA ALA A 23 10.41 -12.97 20.40
C ALA A 23 9.62 -14.23 20.01
N ARG A 24 8.42 -14.05 19.46
CA ARG A 24 7.86 -15.07 18.57
C ARG A 24 8.81 -15.14 17.39
N ALA A 25 9.68 -16.14 17.39
CA ALA A 25 10.46 -16.45 16.22
C ALA A 25 9.46 -16.65 15.07
N GLU A 26 9.68 -15.94 13.97
CA GLU A 26 8.98 -16.22 12.73
C GLU A 26 9.24 -17.69 12.40
N ASP A 27 8.18 -18.50 12.30
CA ASP A 27 8.28 -19.94 12.05
C ASP A 27 8.63 -20.25 10.58
N GLY A 28 8.71 -19.21 9.73
CA GLY A 28 9.07 -19.31 8.33
C GLY A 28 7.93 -19.75 7.42
N TYR A 29 6.74 -20.01 7.96
CA TYR A 29 5.59 -20.52 7.18
C TYR A 29 5.21 -19.58 6.04
N ASP A 30 5.14 -18.28 6.30
CA ASP A 30 4.72 -17.27 5.32
C ASP A 30 5.81 -16.92 4.29
N LEU A 31 7.04 -17.41 4.48
CA LEU A 31 8.21 -17.09 3.63
C LEU A 31 8.32 -15.57 3.37
N TRP A 32 8.23 -15.15 2.11
CA TRP A 32 8.28 -13.74 1.70
C TRP A 32 6.91 -13.04 1.71
N LEU A 33 5.80 -13.77 1.89
CA LEU A 33 4.42 -13.26 1.85
C LEU A 33 3.86 -12.89 3.23
N ARG A 34 4.71 -12.31 4.08
CA ARG A 34 4.40 -11.93 5.47
C ARG A 34 3.49 -10.70 5.61
N TYR A 35 3.44 -9.86 4.57
CA TYR A 35 2.68 -8.60 4.55
C TYR A 35 2.72 -7.77 5.85
N PRO A 36 3.91 -7.49 6.41
CA PRO A 36 4.03 -6.71 7.62
C PRO A 36 3.52 -5.28 7.38
N ARG A 37 3.19 -4.59 8.47
CA ARG A 37 2.83 -3.16 8.40
C ARG A 37 3.85 -2.38 7.57
N ALA A 38 3.36 -1.60 6.61
CA ALA A 38 4.19 -0.80 5.75
C ALA A 38 4.93 0.29 6.56
N GLN A 39 6.13 0.61 6.11
CA GLN A 39 6.90 1.74 6.62
C GLN A 39 6.12 3.04 6.41
N GLU A 40 6.25 4.00 7.33
CA GLU A 40 5.48 5.25 7.32
C GLU A 40 5.55 6.00 5.98
N ALA A 41 6.73 6.02 5.35
CA ALA A 41 6.95 6.66 4.05
C ALA A 41 6.09 6.09 2.91
N ARG A 42 5.62 4.84 3.02
CA ARG A 42 4.77 4.17 2.02
C ARG A 42 3.33 3.99 2.47
N LEU A 43 3.09 3.95 3.78
CA LEU A 43 1.78 3.68 4.35
C LEU A 43 0.70 4.64 3.84
N SER A 44 0.99 5.94 3.84
CA SER A 44 0.04 6.97 3.38
C SER A 44 -0.33 6.79 1.90
N ALA A 45 0.65 6.48 1.06
CA ALA A 45 0.43 6.22 -0.37
C ALA A 45 -0.43 4.97 -0.60
N ILE A 46 -0.17 3.88 0.13
CA ILE A 46 -0.97 2.65 0.02
C ILE A 46 -2.40 2.92 0.47
N VAL A 47 -2.60 3.59 1.60
CA VAL A 47 -3.94 3.93 2.12
C VAL A 47 -4.72 4.81 1.13
N ALA A 48 -4.05 5.75 0.45
CA ALA A 48 -4.69 6.63 -0.54
C ALA A 48 -5.02 5.93 -1.87
N HIS A 49 -4.24 4.92 -2.27
CA HIS A 49 -4.32 4.31 -3.61
C HIS A 49 -4.78 2.86 -3.65
N ALA A 50 -5.12 2.27 -2.50
CA ALA A 50 -5.63 0.90 -2.38
C ALA A 50 -6.88 0.84 -1.47
N THR A 51 -7.84 1.75 -1.71
CA THR A 51 -9.07 1.88 -0.91
C THR A 51 -10.13 0.84 -1.26
N ALA A 52 -10.03 0.26 -2.46
CA ALA A 52 -10.92 -0.79 -2.96
C ALA A 52 -10.20 -1.72 -3.94
N ILE A 53 -10.72 -2.93 -4.09
CA ILE A 53 -10.30 -3.89 -5.10
C ILE A 53 -11.52 -4.23 -5.96
N VAL A 54 -11.46 -3.84 -7.23
CA VAL A 54 -12.49 -4.09 -8.23
C VAL A 54 -11.98 -5.16 -9.18
N ALA A 55 -12.64 -6.31 -9.21
CA ALA A 55 -12.28 -7.43 -10.07
C ALA A 55 -13.57 -7.96 -10.75
N PRO A 56 -13.98 -7.39 -11.89
CA PRO A 56 -15.24 -7.74 -12.54
C PRO A 56 -15.24 -9.14 -13.16
N GLY A 57 -14.05 -9.76 -13.34
CA GLY A 57 -13.93 -11.13 -13.82
C GLY A 57 -14.36 -12.15 -12.77
N GLY A 58 -15.04 -13.21 -13.20
CA GLY A 58 -15.32 -14.39 -12.39
C GLY A 58 -14.21 -15.44 -12.48
N GLY A 59 -14.28 -16.45 -11.60
CA GLY A 59 -13.41 -17.63 -11.63
C GLY A 59 -12.46 -17.74 -10.43
N ALA A 60 -11.98 -18.95 -10.19
CA ALA A 60 -11.16 -19.27 -9.01
C ALA A 60 -9.87 -18.44 -8.95
N THR A 61 -9.19 -18.24 -10.09
CA THR A 61 -7.92 -17.50 -10.15
C THR A 61 -8.07 -16.02 -9.80
N ILE A 62 -9.10 -15.35 -10.35
CA ILE A 62 -9.36 -13.93 -10.02
C ILE A 62 -9.83 -13.78 -8.58
N GLY A 63 -10.61 -14.75 -8.07
CA GLY A 63 -10.96 -14.82 -6.65
C GLY A 63 -9.72 -14.89 -5.76
N ALA A 64 -8.81 -15.83 -6.04
CA ALA A 64 -7.57 -15.98 -5.30
C ALA A 64 -6.70 -14.71 -5.36
N ALA A 65 -6.56 -14.09 -6.54
CA ALA A 65 -5.80 -12.85 -6.70
C ALA A 65 -6.40 -11.68 -5.89
N ARG A 66 -7.73 -11.54 -5.90
CA ARG A 66 -8.44 -10.54 -5.09
C ARG A 66 -8.19 -10.78 -3.61
N ASP A 67 -8.37 -12.01 -3.14
CA ASP A 67 -8.27 -12.35 -1.72
C ASP A 67 -6.83 -12.16 -1.22
N GLU A 68 -5.83 -12.42 -2.07
CA GLU A 68 -4.42 -12.16 -1.74
C GLU A 68 -4.11 -10.66 -1.64
N LEU A 69 -4.68 -9.82 -2.52
CA LEU A 69 -4.56 -8.38 -2.40
C LEU A 69 -5.25 -7.85 -1.13
N VAL A 70 -6.42 -8.38 -0.79
CA VAL A 70 -7.10 -8.05 0.47
C VAL A 70 -6.19 -8.37 1.66
N ARG A 71 -5.60 -9.57 1.68
CA ARG A 71 -4.66 -9.99 2.74
C ARG A 71 -3.44 -9.08 2.80
N GLY A 72 -2.81 -8.79 1.66
CA GLY A 72 -1.60 -7.99 1.58
C GLY A 72 -1.80 -6.53 1.98
N ILE A 73 -2.83 -5.88 1.44
CA ILE A 73 -3.14 -4.48 1.75
C ILE A 73 -3.64 -4.36 3.20
N GLY A 74 -4.47 -5.31 3.64
CA GLY A 74 -4.92 -5.40 5.03
C GLY A 74 -3.77 -5.50 6.02
N GLY A 75 -2.81 -6.40 5.78
CA GLY A 75 -1.61 -6.54 6.62
C GLY A 75 -0.72 -5.29 6.61
N MET A 76 -0.46 -4.74 5.42
CA MET A 76 0.41 -3.57 5.26
C MET A 76 -0.18 -2.29 5.85
N THR A 77 -1.50 -2.09 5.78
CA THR A 77 -2.14 -0.83 6.21
C THR A 77 -2.82 -0.93 7.57
N GLY A 78 -3.21 -2.13 7.99
CA GLY A 78 -4.15 -2.36 9.09
C GLY A 78 -5.61 -2.05 8.73
N THR A 79 -5.90 -1.78 7.45
CA THR A 79 -7.26 -1.49 6.95
C THR A 79 -7.61 -2.44 5.82
N VAL A 80 -8.77 -3.09 5.92
CA VAL A 80 -9.24 -4.01 4.87
C VAL A 80 -9.83 -3.19 3.72
N PRO A 81 -9.32 -3.30 2.48
CA PRO A 81 -9.90 -2.61 1.33
C PRO A 81 -11.29 -3.17 1.01
N ALA A 82 -12.20 -2.30 0.55
CA ALA A 82 -13.51 -2.75 0.08
C ALA A 82 -13.36 -3.62 -1.18
N THR A 83 -14.26 -4.59 -1.39
CA THR A 83 -14.24 -5.45 -2.58
C THR A 83 -15.47 -5.23 -3.45
N GLY A 84 -15.28 -5.25 -4.77
CA GLY A 84 -16.35 -5.07 -5.76
C GLY A 84 -16.85 -3.63 -5.90
N GLY A 85 -18.03 -3.48 -6.50
CA GLY A 85 -18.65 -2.17 -6.78
C GLY A 85 -18.07 -1.47 -8.02
N ALA A 86 -18.47 -0.20 -8.18
CA ALA A 86 -18.02 0.64 -9.28
C ALA A 86 -16.56 1.09 -9.09
N LEU A 87 -15.84 1.26 -10.21
CA LEU A 87 -14.49 1.81 -10.18
C LEU A 87 -14.51 3.25 -9.65
N ARG A 88 -13.63 3.54 -8.70
CA ARG A 88 -13.53 4.83 -8.00
C ARG A 88 -12.07 5.18 -7.69
N ASP A 89 -11.83 6.42 -7.31
CA ASP A 89 -10.50 6.91 -6.95
C ASP A 89 -9.85 6.05 -5.86
N GLY A 90 -8.59 5.68 -6.10
CA GLY A 90 -7.83 4.82 -5.20
C GLY A 90 -8.22 3.33 -5.26
N ALA A 91 -9.06 2.91 -6.21
CA ALA A 91 -9.32 1.49 -6.43
C ALA A 91 -8.20 0.82 -7.25
N LEU A 92 -7.84 -0.39 -6.84
CA LEU A 92 -7.08 -1.33 -7.66
C LEU A 92 -8.04 -2.10 -8.56
N TRP A 93 -7.81 -2.04 -9.87
CA TRP A 93 -8.66 -2.69 -10.86
C TRP A 93 -7.94 -3.89 -11.48
N LEU A 94 -8.49 -5.09 -11.28
CA LEU A 94 -7.98 -6.33 -11.86
C LEU A 94 -8.90 -6.71 -13.01
N ALA A 95 -8.44 -6.53 -14.24
CA ALA A 95 -9.25 -6.78 -15.42
C ALA A 95 -8.46 -7.43 -16.55
N THR A 96 -9.20 -8.16 -17.38
CA THR A 96 -8.75 -8.71 -18.66
C THR A 96 -9.66 -8.14 -19.75
N PRO A 97 -9.29 -8.26 -21.03
CA PRO A 97 -10.17 -7.86 -22.13
C PRO A 97 -11.56 -8.50 -22.06
N ALA A 98 -11.66 -9.71 -21.50
CA ALA A 98 -12.92 -10.43 -21.36
C ALA A 98 -13.81 -9.94 -20.20
N SER A 99 -13.23 -9.30 -19.17
CA SER A 99 -13.97 -8.84 -17.99
C SER A 99 -14.19 -7.34 -17.92
N ALA A 100 -13.50 -6.56 -18.76
CA ALA A 100 -13.68 -5.12 -18.82
C ALA A 100 -14.94 -4.75 -19.63
N SER A 101 -15.72 -3.77 -19.14
CA SER A 101 -16.88 -3.23 -19.87
C SER A 101 -16.49 -2.27 -21.01
N GLY A 102 -15.20 -2.04 -21.22
CA GLY A 102 -14.66 -1.15 -22.25
C GLY A 102 -13.17 -1.41 -22.49
N ALA A 103 -12.56 -0.58 -23.33
CA ALA A 103 -11.14 -0.70 -23.65
C ALA A 103 -10.28 -0.53 -22.39
N LEU A 104 -9.36 -1.46 -22.17
CA LEU A 104 -8.36 -1.33 -21.12
C LEU A 104 -7.39 -0.20 -21.49
N PRO A 105 -6.93 0.63 -20.53
CA PRO A 105 -5.99 1.71 -20.76
C PRO A 105 -4.56 1.17 -20.90
N ALA A 106 -4.40 0.19 -21.79
CA ALA A 106 -3.23 -0.63 -21.84
C ALA A 106 -3.09 -1.37 -23.18
N ASP A 107 -1.91 -1.28 -23.80
CA ASP A 107 -1.50 -2.24 -24.82
C ASP A 107 -1.12 -3.57 -24.14
N LEU A 108 -1.80 -4.64 -24.55
CA LEU A 108 -1.63 -6.01 -24.04
C LEU A 108 -1.04 -6.95 -25.09
N SER A 109 -0.78 -6.47 -26.32
CA SER A 109 -0.40 -7.30 -27.48
C SER A 109 0.89 -8.11 -27.28
N ARG A 110 1.75 -7.68 -26.34
CA ARG A 110 3.07 -8.29 -26.07
C ARG A 110 3.12 -9.16 -24.81
N LEU A 111 2.01 -9.38 -24.11
CA LEU A 111 2.02 -10.01 -22.79
C LEU A 111 2.10 -11.55 -22.81
N GLY A 112 1.85 -12.20 -23.94
CA GLY A 112 1.74 -13.66 -23.96
C GLY A 112 0.60 -14.16 -23.06
N ALA A 113 0.63 -15.45 -22.68
CA ALA A 113 -0.46 -16.06 -21.91
C ALA A 113 -0.50 -15.65 -20.43
N GLU A 114 0.66 -15.40 -19.83
CA GLU A 114 0.81 -15.16 -18.37
C GLU A 114 1.23 -13.72 -18.03
N GLY A 115 1.45 -12.87 -19.03
CA GLY A 115 1.93 -11.51 -18.80
C GLY A 115 0.85 -10.59 -18.26
N TYR A 116 1.29 -9.59 -17.51
CA TYR A 116 0.43 -8.58 -16.92
C TYR A 116 1.05 -7.19 -17.08
N VAL A 117 0.22 -6.17 -16.88
CA VAL A 117 0.61 -4.78 -16.87
C VAL A 117 0.07 -4.14 -15.60
N ILE A 118 0.93 -3.40 -14.91
CA ILE A 118 0.54 -2.51 -13.82
C ILE A 118 0.71 -1.09 -14.31
N ARG A 119 -0.37 -0.30 -14.31
CA ARG A 119 -0.29 1.14 -14.58
C ARG A 119 -1.12 1.90 -13.57
N TYR A 120 -0.71 3.14 -13.36
CA TYR A 120 -1.56 4.15 -12.77
C TYR A 120 -2.47 4.73 -13.86
N HIS A 121 -3.77 4.76 -13.60
CA HIS A 121 -4.74 5.48 -14.44
C HIS A 121 -5.30 6.65 -13.62
N PRO A 122 -5.07 7.90 -14.03
CA PRO A 122 -5.65 9.05 -13.35
C PRO A 122 -7.17 8.96 -13.47
N SER A 123 -7.89 9.02 -12.35
CA SER A 123 -9.33 9.23 -12.38
C SER A 123 -9.60 10.56 -13.06
N ARG A 124 -10.63 10.62 -13.92
CA ARG A 124 -11.14 11.92 -14.35
C ARG A 124 -11.66 12.59 -13.08
N ARG A 125 -11.05 13.71 -12.68
CA ARG A 125 -11.68 14.55 -11.66
C ARG A 125 -13.11 14.83 -12.12
N PRO A 126 -14.15 14.71 -11.27
CA PRO A 126 -15.37 15.43 -11.53
C PRO A 126 -14.97 16.90 -11.72
N GLU A 127 -15.43 17.47 -12.83
CA GLU A 127 -15.20 18.85 -13.22
C GLU A 127 -15.33 19.72 -11.96
N ARG A 128 -14.27 20.48 -11.66
CA ARG A 128 -14.19 21.26 -10.43
C ARG A 128 -15.32 22.29 -10.50
N SER A 129 -16.46 22.02 -9.88
CA SER A 129 -17.40 23.06 -9.48
C SER A 129 -16.56 24.11 -8.74
N GLU A 130 -16.63 25.32 -9.26
CA GLU A 130 -15.75 26.45 -9.02
C GLU A 130 -15.42 26.63 -7.52
N ALA A 131 -14.26 26.12 -7.10
CA ALA A 131 -13.71 26.45 -5.79
C ALA A 131 -13.27 27.93 -5.82
N PRO A 132 -13.48 28.71 -4.75
CA PRO A 132 -13.23 30.15 -4.77
C PRO A 132 -11.79 30.44 -5.18
N ARG A 133 -11.63 31.35 -6.13
CA ARG A 133 -10.32 31.87 -6.56
C ARG A 133 -9.54 32.27 -5.29
N CYS A 134 -8.36 31.70 -5.10
CA CYS A 134 -7.44 32.19 -4.09
C CYS A 134 -7.19 33.69 -4.35
N PRO A 135 -7.27 34.56 -3.32
CA PRO A 135 -7.12 36.01 -3.52
C PRO A 135 -5.66 36.43 -3.73
N PHE A 136 -4.71 35.51 -3.62
CA PHE A 136 -3.30 35.80 -3.82
C PHE A 136 -2.95 35.77 -5.32
N ALA A 137 -2.67 36.96 -5.85
CA ALA A 137 -2.04 37.14 -7.14
C ALA A 137 -0.74 36.31 -7.21
N PRO A 138 -0.39 35.71 -8.37
CA PRO A 138 0.85 34.98 -8.50
C PRO A 138 2.02 35.94 -8.23
N LEU A 139 2.91 35.56 -7.29
CA LEU A 139 4.17 36.26 -7.10
C LEU A 139 4.89 36.34 -8.45
N ALA A 140 5.29 37.55 -8.84
CA ALA A 140 6.01 37.79 -10.07
C ALA A 140 7.20 36.82 -10.17
N ARG A 141 7.36 36.19 -11.34
CA ARG A 141 8.54 35.37 -11.63
C ARG A 141 9.78 36.24 -11.46
N TYR A 142 10.73 35.78 -10.64
CA TYR A 142 12.06 36.38 -10.56
C TYR A 142 12.76 36.18 -11.90
N GLU A 143 13.16 37.29 -12.53
CA GLU A 143 13.94 37.30 -13.76
C GLU A 143 15.38 37.68 -13.38
N PRO A 144 16.37 36.79 -13.57
CA PRO A 144 17.75 37.09 -13.20
C PRO A 144 18.35 38.17 -14.11
N PRO A 145 19.25 39.04 -13.60
CA PRO A 145 19.89 40.08 -14.41
C PRO A 145 20.74 39.45 -15.52
N PRO A 146 20.87 40.11 -16.68
CA PRO A 146 21.67 39.58 -17.78
C PRO A 146 23.14 39.48 -17.37
N HIS A 147 23.71 38.29 -17.58
CA HIS A 147 25.15 38.09 -17.41
C HIS A 147 25.89 39.02 -18.39
N SER A 148 26.67 39.94 -17.85
CA SER A 148 27.61 40.73 -18.65
C SER A 148 28.69 39.78 -19.15
N ALA A 149 28.78 39.66 -20.48
CA ALA A 149 29.86 38.92 -21.13
C ALA A 149 31.19 39.62 -20.81
N VAL A 150 32.16 38.82 -20.37
CA VAL A 150 33.59 39.15 -20.40
C VAL A 150 34.20 38.41 -21.58
#